data_AF-A0A536HKC6-F1
#
_entry.id   AF-A0A536HKC6-F1
#
_cell.length_a   1.000
_cell.length_b   1.000
_cell.length_c   1.000
_cell.angle_alpha   90.00
_cell.angle_beta   90.00
_cell.angle_gamma   90.00
#
_symmetry.space_group_name_H-M   'P 1'
#
loop_
_entity.id
_entity.type
_entity.pdbx_description
1 polymer ?
#
loop_
_entity_poly.entity_id
_entity_poly.type
_entity_poly.pdbx_seq_one_letter_code
_entity_poly.pdbx_strand_id
1 'polypeptide(L)'
;MIVDAHLDIGWNAIAHGRGFLQPPAANYLVSRSSLVGAGVGLVFATLYTAPARAGRAMRTRFVYENAHEANVMATAQVNYYRSCGLELIGDRAALATYAKGWKKGKIAAILLMEGADPIETPTQ
;
A
#
# COMPACT_ATOMS: atom_id res chain seq x y z
N MET A 1 19.25 0.53 -5.61
CA MET A 1 17.95 0.66 -4.93
C MET A 1 17.27 -0.68 -4.94
N ILE A 2 16.76 -1.16 -3.81
CA ILE A 2 15.91 -2.36 -3.78
C ILE A 2 14.48 -1.94 -4.12
N VAL A 3 13.80 -2.76 -4.93
CA VAL A 3 12.38 -2.62 -5.26
C VAL A 3 11.64 -3.77 -4.59
N ASP A 4 10.61 -3.43 -3.82
CA ASP A 4 9.64 -4.42 -3.34
C ASP A 4 8.36 -4.30 -4.17
N ALA A 5 8.00 -5.38 -4.85
CA ALA A 5 6.91 -5.38 -5.82
C ALA A 5 5.53 -5.62 -5.20
N HIS A 6 5.41 -5.81 -3.89
CA HIS A 6 4.12 -6.05 -3.24
C HIS A 6 4.17 -5.83 -1.72
N LEU A 7 3.58 -4.73 -1.21
CA LEU A 7 3.48 -4.49 0.24
C LEU A 7 2.09 -4.00 0.65
N ASP A 8 1.49 -4.73 1.60
CA ASP A 8 0.20 -4.43 2.24
C ASP A 8 0.27 -3.33 3.31
N ILE A 9 0.91 -2.20 3.01
CA ILE A 9 1.11 -1.12 3.98
C ILE A 9 -0.23 -0.50 4.40
N GLY A 10 -1.12 -0.22 3.44
CA GLY A 10 -2.42 0.38 3.67
C GLY A 10 -3.37 -0.53 4.43
N TRP A 11 -3.43 -1.81 4.04
CA TRP A 11 -4.20 -2.83 4.75
C TRP A 11 -3.73 -2.99 6.21
N ASN A 12 -2.43 -3.14 6.46
CA ASN A 12 -1.89 -3.28 7.82
C ASN A 12 -2.23 -2.07 8.71
N ALA A 13 -2.22 -0.87 8.15
CA ALA A 13 -2.58 0.34 8.88
C ALA A 13 -4.08 0.41 9.20
N ILE A 14 -4.94 0.20 8.21
CA ILE A 14 -6.38 0.44 8.34
C ILE A 14 -7.07 -0.74 9.03
N ALA A 15 -6.79 -1.98 8.61
CA ALA A 15 -7.44 -3.17 9.15
C ALA A 15 -6.89 -3.60 10.52
N HIS A 16 -5.62 -3.28 10.81
CA HIS A 16 -4.94 -3.78 12.00
C HIS A 16 -4.31 -2.68 12.88
N GLY A 17 -4.43 -1.41 12.53
CA GLY A 17 -3.87 -0.30 13.32
C GLY A 17 -2.34 -0.23 13.31
N ARG A 18 -1.66 -0.93 12.39
CA ARG A 18 -0.19 -0.98 12.32
C ARG A 18 0.33 0.13 11.40
N GLY A 19 0.52 1.31 11.99
CA GLY A 19 0.95 2.51 11.26
C GLY A 19 2.33 2.37 10.61
N PHE A 20 2.48 2.96 9.43
CA PHE A 20 3.69 2.88 8.59
C PHE A 20 4.79 3.84 9.05
N LEU A 21 4.41 4.95 9.66
CA LEU A 21 5.34 6.00 10.09
C LEU A 21 5.95 5.73 11.48
N GLN A 22 5.37 4.81 12.23
CA GLN A 22 5.89 4.37 13.52
C GLN A 22 6.86 3.20 13.32
N PRO A 23 7.71 2.87 14.32
CA PRO A 23 8.47 1.63 14.30
C PRO A 23 7.54 0.42 14.04
N PRO A 24 8.05 -0.65 13.41
CA PRO A 24 7.23 -1.84 13.14
C PRO A 24 6.59 -2.36 14.43
N ALA A 25 5.31 -2.74 14.34
CA ALA A 25 4.65 -3.44 15.43
C ALA A 25 5.41 -4.74 15.78
N ALA A 26 5.31 -5.21 17.02
CA ALA A 26 5.98 -6.43 17.46
C ALA A 26 5.63 -7.62 16.53
N ASN A 27 6.66 -8.34 16.08
CA ASN A 27 6.59 -9.44 15.09
C ASN A 27 6.25 -9.02 13.64
N TYR A 28 6.32 -7.73 13.32
CA TYR A 28 6.17 -7.21 11.95
C TYR A 28 7.46 -6.52 11.49
N LEU A 29 7.69 -6.49 10.18
CA LEU A 29 8.94 -5.98 9.59
C LEU A 29 8.77 -4.66 8.85
N VAL A 30 7.56 -4.32 8.43
CA VAL A 30 7.31 -3.22 7.50
C VAL A 30 6.99 -1.93 8.25
N SER A 31 7.82 -0.92 8.03
CA SER A 31 7.66 0.48 8.45
C SER A 31 8.48 1.35 7.50
N ARG A 32 8.26 2.66 7.50
CA ARG A 32 9.11 3.58 6.72
C ARG A 32 10.56 3.47 7.15
N SER A 33 10.83 3.45 8.46
CA SER A 33 12.18 3.38 9.02
C SER A 33 12.91 2.08 8.65
N SER A 34 12.21 0.93 8.69
CA SER A 34 12.84 -0.36 8.37
C SER A 34 13.15 -0.49 6.89
N LEU A 35 12.22 -0.08 6.01
CA LEU A 35 12.43 -0.09 4.56
C LEU A 35 13.57 0.83 4.15
N VAL A 36 13.56 2.08 4.65
CA VAL A 36 14.60 3.06 4.36
C VAL A 36 15.97 2.61 4.90
N GLY A 37 16.00 2.06 6.12
CA GLY A 37 17.23 1.52 6.74
C GLY A 37 17.84 0.38 5.92
N ALA A 38 17.00 -0.50 5.39
CA ALA A 38 17.38 -1.62 4.52
C ALA A 38 17.74 -1.20 3.08
N GLY A 39 17.53 0.07 2.69
CA GLY A 39 17.83 0.56 1.33
C GLY A 39 16.77 0.21 0.28
N VAL A 40 15.55 -0.12 0.72
CA VAL A 40 14.37 -0.17 -0.16
C VAL A 40 14.02 1.26 -0.55
N GLY A 41 13.93 1.50 -1.86
CA GLY A 41 13.64 2.84 -2.38
C GLY A 41 12.40 2.92 -3.26
N LEU A 42 11.87 1.80 -3.71
CA LEU A 42 10.60 1.77 -4.42
C LEU A 42 9.78 0.61 -3.89
N VAL A 43 8.52 0.88 -3.61
CA VAL A 43 7.55 -0.15 -3.21
C VAL A 43 6.34 -0.12 -4.11
N PHE A 44 5.69 -1.25 -4.26
CA PHE A 44 4.34 -1.30 -4.79
C PHE A 44 3.41 -1.23 -3.58
N ALA A 45 2.73 -0.10 -3.44
CA ALA A 45 1.78 0.16 -2.38
C ALA A 45 0.45 -0.52 -2.76
N THR A 46 0.31 -1.77 -2.34
CA THR A 46 -0.83 -2.63 -2.66
C THR A 46 -2.12 -2.04 -2.07
N LEU A 47 -3.17 -1.99 -2.87
CA LEU A 47 -4.56 -1.82 -2.46
C LEU A 47 -5.15 -3.22 -2.34
N TYR A 48 -5.36 -3.68 -1.11
CA TYR A 48 -5.95 -4.98 -0.83
C TYR A 48 -7.28 -4.80 -0.09
N THR A 49 -8.31 -5.53 -0.53
CA THR A 49 -9.62 -5.53 0.11
C THR A 49 -10.09 -6.95 0.30
N ALA A 50 -10.55 -7.30 1.50
CA ALA A 50 -10.99 -8.66 1.81
C ALA A 50 -12.52 -8.78 1.73
N PRO A 51 -13.08 -9.78 1.00
CA PRO A 51 -14.52 -10.00 0.99
C PRO A 51 -15.01 -10.56 2.33
N ALA A 52 -16.28 -10.39 2.65
CA ALA A 52 -16.89 -10.86 3.90
C ALA A 52 -16.65 -12.35 4.18
N ARG A 53 -16.66 -13.18 3.12
CA ARG A 53 -16.34 -14.62 3.21
C ARG A 53 -14.94 -14.93 3.73
N ALA A 54 -13.99 -14.00 3.61
CA ALA A 54 -12.62 -14.14 4.09
C ALA A 54 -12.43 -13.66 5.55
N GLY A 55 -13.42 -12.98 6.15
CA GLY A 55 -13.27 -12.31 7.45
C GLY A 55 -12.82 -13.24 8.59
N ARG A 56 -13.32 -14.49 8.62
CA ARG A 56 -12.90 -15.49 9.63
C ARG A 56 -11.41 -15.86 9.46
N ALA A 57 -10.95 -16.09 8.24
CA ALA A 57 -9.56 -16.45 7.96
C ALA A 57 -8.61 -15.28 8.28
N MET A 58 -9.03 -14.05 7.96
CA MET A 58 -8.25 -12.83 8.15
C MET A 58 -8.34 -12.24 9.57
N ARG A 59 -9.19 -12.79 10.43
CA ARG A 59 -9.39 -12.34 11.83
C ARG A 59 -9.66 -10.83 11.92
N THR A 60 -10.44 -10.29 10.99
CA THR A 60 -10.79 -8.86 10.93
C THR A 60 -12.27 -8.68 10.63
N ARG A 61 -12.82 -7.54 11.05
CA ARG A 61 -14.15 -7.08 10.64
C ARG A 61 -14.10 -6.08 9.49
N PHE A 62 -12.90 -5.68 9.05
CA PHE A 62 -12.70 -4.77 7.94
C PHE A 62 -12.79 -5.56 6.61
N VAL A 63 -14.02 -5.81 6.17
CA VAL A 63 -14.35 -6.62 4.99
C VAL A 63 -15.45 -5.93 4.17
N TYR A 64 -15.55 -6.26 2.88
CA TYR A 64 -16.64 -5.77 2.01
C TYR A 64 -17.68 -6.86 1.70
N GLU A 65 -18.92 -6.43 1.50
CA GLU A 65 -20.03 -7.26 1.01
C GLU A 65 -20.35 -6.98 -0.48
N ASN A 66 -19.95 -5.83 -1.00
CA ASN A 66 -20.18 -5.41 -2.39
C ASN A 66 -19.01 -4.59 -2.95
N ALA A 67 -19.02 -4.35 -4.28
CA ALA A 67 -17.96 -3.62 -4.98
C ALA A 67 -17.81 -2.16 -4.51
N HIS A 68 -18.90 -1.52 -4.07
CA HIS A 68 -18.86 -0.15 -3.57
C HIS A 68 -18.08 -0.05 -2.25
N GLU A 69 -18.33 -0.98 -1.34
CA GLU A 69 -17.54 -1.08 -0.10
C GLU A 69 -16.06 -1.37 -0.38
N ALA A 70 -15.77 -2.26 -1.34
CA ALA A 70 -14.40 -2.50 -1.78
C ALA A 70 -13.74 -1.21 -2.34
N ASN A 71 -14.48 -0.42 -3.11
CA ASN A 71 -14.02 0.88 -3.61
C ASN A 71 -13.67 1.85 -2.48
N VAL A 72 -14.55 1.99 -1.49
CA VAL A 72 -14.32 2.84 -0.32
C VAL A 72 -13.08 2.38 0.46
N MET A 73 -12.93 1.06 0.67
CA MET A 73 -11.75 0.50 1.35
C MET A 73 -10.44 0.74 0.58
N ALA A 74 -10.44 0.59 -0.74
CA ALA A 74 -9.28 0.87 -1.58
C ALA A 74 -8.93 2.37 -1.59
N THR A 75 -9.95 3.23 -1.68
CA THR A 75 -9.78 4.69 -1.62
C THR A 75 -9.19 5.14 -0.28
N ALA A 76 -9.61 4.52 0.83
CA ALA A 76 -9.03 4.77 2.14
C ALA A 76 -7.52 4.46 2.18
N GLN A 77 -7.08 3.40 1.51
CA GLN A 77 -5.66 3.05 1.40
C GLN A 77 -4.87 4.05 0.55
N VAL A 78 -5.41 4.50 -0.58
CA VAL A 78 -4.79 5.57 -1.39
C VAL A 78 -4.59 6.85 -0.55
N ASN A 79 -5.63 7.25 0.18
CA ASN A 79 -5.56 8.41 1.07
C ASN A 79 -4.55 8.22 2.20
N TYR A 80 -4.46 7.01 2.76
CA TYR A 80 -3.46 6.69 3.75
C TYR A 80 -2.03 6.82 3.21
N TYR A 81 -1.75 6.31 2.00
CA TYR A 81 -0.44 6.48 1.36
C TYR A 81 -0.05 7.94 1.14
N ARG A 82 -1.01 8.75 0.68
CA ARG A 82 -0.83 10.21 0.54
C ARG A 82 -0.53 10.86 1.89
N SER A 83 -1.27 10.50 2.94
CA SER A 83 -1.06 11.03 4.30
C SER A 83 0.30 10.65 4.89
N CYS A 84 0.87 9.51 4.48
CA CYS A 84 2.22 9.11 4.86
C CYS A 84 3.32 9.91 4.15
N GLY A 85 2.99 10.77 3.19
CA GLY A 85 3.97 11.48 2.36
C GLY A 85 4.81 10.52 1.51
N LEU A 86 4.18 9.44 1.00
CA LEU A 86 4.76 8.61 -0.04
C LEU A 86 4.49 9.26 -1.40
N GLU A 87 5.56 9.51 -2.16
CA GLU A 87 5.45 9.96 -3.55
C GLU A 87 4.87 8.83 -4.40
N LEU A 88 3.71 9.05 -5.03
CA LEU A 88 3.06 8.08 -5.90
C LEU A 88 3.50 8.31 -7.35
N ILE A 89 4.33 7.40 -7.87
CA ILE A 89 4.83 7.43 -9.24
C ILE A 89 3.78 6.81 -10.16
N GLY A 90 3.24 7.61 -11.08
CA GLY A 90 2.15 7.21 -11.96
C GLY A 90 2.56 6.78 -13.38
N ASP A 91 3.79 7.10 -13.81
CA ASP A 91 4.22 6.84 -15.19
C ASP A 91 5.71 6.48 -15.30
N ARG A 92 6.11 6.05 -16.51
CA ARG A 92 7.49 5.61 -16.81
C ARG A 92 8.51 6.75 -16.75
N ALA A 93 8.13 7.98 -17.10
CA ALA A 93 9.04 9.12 -17.11
C ALA A 93 9.38 9.58 -15.69
N ALA A 94 8.36 9.65 -14.82
CA ALA A 94 8.51 9.88 -13.39
C ALA A 94 9.34 8.76 -12.74
N LEU A 95 9.09 7.50 -13.08
CA LEU A 95 9.90 6.37 -12.59
C LEU A 95 11.37 6.48 -13.00
N ALA A 96 11.65 6.79 -14.27
CA ALA A 96 13.02 6.95 -14.76
C ALA A 96 13.73 8.11 -14.06
N THR A 97 13.03 9.22 -13.85
CA THR A 97 13.55 10.39 -13.13
C THR A 97 13.87 10.05 -11.68
N TYR A 98 12.94 9.39 -10.98
CA TYR A 98 13.12 8.93 -9.61
C TYR A 98 14.32 7.98 -9.49
N ALA A 99 14.38 6.96 -10.34
CA ALA A 99 15.45 5.97 -10.34
C ALA A 99 16.84 6.60 -10.58
N LYS A 100 16.94 7.55 -11.51
CA LYS A 100 18.18 8.29 -11.79
C LYS A 100 18.62 9.17 -10.62
N GLY A 101 17.66 9.77 -9.91
CA GLY A 101 17.91 10.69 -8.79
C GLY A 101 17.93 10.03 -7.41
N TRP A 102 17.73 8.72 -7.32
CA TRP A 102 17.55 8.03 -6.04
C TRP A 102 18.80 8.07 -5.16
N LYS A 103 18.58 8.25 -3.85
CA LYS A 103 19.61 8.17 -2.81
C LYS A 103 19.07 7.40 -1.61
N LYS A 104 19.95 6.70 -0.88
CA LYS A 104 19.59 6.05 0.39
C LYS A 104 18.92 7.07 1.32
N GLY A 105 17.82 6.68 1.96
CA GLY A 105 16.98 7.60 2.72
C GLY A 105 15.64 7.92 2.04
N LYS A 106 15.55 7.78 0.71
CA LYS A 106 14.33 8.04 -0.06
C LYS A 106 13.57 6.76 -0.36
N ILE A 107 12.25 6.86 -0.30
CA ILE A 107 11.31 5.81 -0.72
C ILE A 107 10.11 6.46 -1.43
N ALA A 108 9.74 5.91 -2.58
CA ALA A 108 8.53 6.24 -3.33
C ALA A 108 7.70 4.98 -3.54
N ALA A 109 6.48 5.16 -4.05
CA ALA A 109 5.56 4.07 -4.29
C ALA A 109 4.97 4.10 -5.69
N ILE A 110 4.67 2.92 -6.24
CA ILE A 110 3.75 2.71 -7.35
C ILE A 110 2.48 2.11 -6.76
N LEU A 111 1.30 2.58 -7.17
CA LEU A 111 0.06 1.94 -6.74
C LEU A 111 -0.11 0.59 -7.46
N LEU A 112 -0.46 -0.43 -6.71
CA LEU A 112 -0.85 -1.74 -7.21
C LEU A 112 -2.21 -2.10 -6.62
N MET A 113 -3.06 -2.78 -7.38
CA MET A 113 -4.35 -3.27 -6.88
C MET A 113 -4.32 -4.80 -6.89
N GLU A 114 -4.48 -5.42 -5.72
CA GLU A 114 -4.62 -6.87 -5.58
C GLU A 114 -6.10 -7.23 -5.51
N GLY A 115 -6.62 -7.77 -6.61
CA GLY A 115 -8.06 -7.97 -6.80
C GLY A 115 -8.75 -6.70 -7.32
N ALA A 116 -9.49 -6.82 -8.41
CA ALA A 116 -10.12 -5.69 -9.09
C ALA A 116 -11.54 -5.36 -8.58
N ASP A 117 -12.00 -6.02 -7.50
CA ASP A 117 -13.30 -5.79 -6.87
C ASP A 117 -13.63 -4.31 -6.57
N PRO A 118 -12.67 -3.43 -6.23
CA PRO A 118 -12.91 -1.99 -6.09
C PRO A 118 -13.33 -1.25 -7.37
N ILE A 119 -13.22 -1.86 -8.55
CA ILE A 119 -13.61 -1.26 -9.83
C ILE A 119 -15.11 -1.53 -10.06
N GLU A 120 -15.95 -0.55 -9.68
CA GLU A 120 -17.41 -0.69 -9.78
C GLU A 120 -17.92 -0.78 -11.22
N THR A 121 -17.32 0.01 -12.12
CA THR A 121 -17.61 -0.04 -13.56
C THR A 121 -16.31 0.11 -14.34
N PRO A 122 -16.06 -0.74 -15.36
CA PRO A 122 -14.89 -0.59 -16.20
C PRO A 122 -15.13 0.57 -17.18
N THR A 123 -14.71 1.77 -16.81
CA THR A 123 -14.53 2.89 -17.75
C THR A 123 -13.03 3.12 -17.89
N GLN A 124 -12.48 2.83 -19.06
CA GLN A 124 -11.08 3.10 -19.41
C GLN A 124 -10.89 4.54 -19.88
#